data_AF-A0A842QP78-F1
#
_entry.id   AF-A0A842QP78-F1
#
_cell.length_a   1.000
_cell.length_b   1.000
_cell.length_c   1.000
_cell.angle_alpha   90.00
_cell.angle_beta   90.00
_cell.angle_gamma   90.00
#
_symmetry.space_group_name_H-M   'P 1'
#
loop_
_entity.id
_entity.type
_entity.pdbx_description
1 polymer ?
#
loop_
_entity_poly.entity_id
_entity_poly.type
_entity_poly.pdbx_seq_one_letter_code
_entity_poly.pdbx_strand_id
1 'polypeptide(L)'
;MGQSTVIATAFTAIIFVAGISIFALSMVSGFGTFSEAITNQAQIQAVSINERIEFDDWTFEGTSSLRINVTNIGGTSIMVKDFDHMDLIVSYNDGYSDKNEWLTYDQTETSDSYWSINRVFFRNQNGDLINPIKLSGDIRGGWDPDETIEMHIDLNTVVDSFEYLTLVTPAGVQAHSSLTKEYECGVSTVLVGTTIVTVTHELDRAPINVQVTSATELKTEYWVDQVGSESFEIHLANKPTIDVLFYWRIE
;
A
#
# COMPACT_ATOMS: atom_id res chain seq x y z
N MET A 1 74.28 15.06 -38.64
CA MET A 1 73.45 15.05 -37.40
C MET A 1 74.15 14.16 -36.39
N GLY A 2 74.36 14.61 -35.16
CA GLY A 2 75.13 13.86 -34.14
C GLY A 2 74.30 12.74 -33.49
N GLN A 3 74.98 11.69 -33.01
CA GLN A 3 74.38 10.57 -32.27
C GLN A 3 73.42 11.03 -31.15
N SER A 4 73.75 12.13 -30.47
CA SER A 4 72.91 12.74 -29.42
C SER A 4 71.54 13.22 -29.91
N THR A 5 71.45 13.82 -31.10
CA THR A 5 70.17 14.29 -31.67
C THR A 5 69.26 13.12 -32.05
N VAL A 6 69.85 12.04 -32.56
CA VAL A 6 69.12 10.82 -32.92
C VAL A 6 68.54 10.15 -31.67
N ILE A 7 69.35 10.02 -30.62
CA ILE A 7 68.92 9.45 -29.33
C ILE A 7 67.83 10.31 -28.68
N ALA A 8 67.99 11.63 -28.64
CA ALA A 8 66.98 12.53 -28.07
C ALA A 8 65.64 12.43 -28.82
N THR A 9 65.67 12.39 -30.15
CA THR A 9 64.46 12.25 -30.98
C THR A 9 63.77 10.91 -30.72
N ALA A 10 64.54 9.83 -30.56
CA ALA A 10 63.99 8.51 -30.25
C ALA A 10 63.31 8.47 -28.88
N PHE A 11 63.92 9.07 -27.84
CA PHE A 11 63.30 9.15 -26.50
C PHE A 11 62.03 10.01 -26.51
N THR A 12 62.04 11.17 -27.17
CA THR A 12 60.84 12.01 -27.29
C THR A 12 59.72 11.26 -28.00
N ALA A 13 60.03 10.50 -29.07
CA ALA A 13 59.03 9.69 -29.77
C ALA A 13 58.44 8.60 -28.87
N ILE A 14 59.27 7.88 -28.09
CA ILE A 14 58.80 6.84 -27.17
C ILE A 14 57.89 7.43 -26.07
N ILE A 15 58.30 8.53 -25.45
CA ILE A 15 57.52 9.19 -24.40
C ILE A 15 56.18 9.68 -24.96
N PHE A 16 56.18 10.23 -26.18
CA PHE A 16 54.96 10.71 -26.82
C PHE A 16 53.99 9.56 -27.13
N VAL A 17 54.49 8.45 -27.70
CA VAL A 17 53.67 7.26 -27.96
C VAL A 17 53.13 6.67 -26.66
N ALA A 18 53.97 6.49 -25.65
CA ALA A 18 53.56 5.96 -24.35
C ALA A 18 52.52 6.87 -23.66
N GLY A 19 52.70 8.19 -23.74
CA GLY A 19 51.75 9.17 -23.19
C GLY A 19 50.39 9.10 -23.88
N ILE A 20 50.37 9.01 -25.21
CA ILE A 20 49.12 8.83 -25.97
C ILE A 20 48.47 7.48 -25.64
N SER A 21 49.24 6.40 -25.53
CA SER A 21 48.70 5.09 -25.18
C SER A 21 48.06 5.08 -23.80
N ILE A 22 48.71 5.67 -22.79
CA ILE A 22 48.16 5.79 -21.44
C ILE A 22 46.89 6.63 -21.48
N PHE A 23 46.91 7.78 -22.16
CA PHE A 23 45.74 8.64 -22.29
C PHE A 23 44.56 7.91 -22.96
N ALA A 24 44.82 7.20 -24.06
CA ALA A 24 43.81 6.43 -24.76
C ALA A 24 43.23 5.31 -23.89
N LEU A 25 44.07 4.57 -23.16
CA LEU A 25 43.63 3.52 -22.23
C LEU A 25 42.77 4.08 -21.09
N SER A 26 43.20 5.20 -20.48
CA SER A 26 42.42 5.88 -19.45
C SER A 26 41.07 6.37 -19.97
N MET A 27 41.03 6.93 -21.18
CA MET A 27 39.80 7.38 -21.82
C MET A 27 38.85 6.21 -22.10
N VAL A 28 39.34 5.12 -22.70
CA VAL A 28 38.52 3.93 -22.99
C VAL A 28 37.97 3.31 -21.70
N SER A 29 38.81 3.17 -20.67
CA SER A 29 38.38 2.67 -19.37
C SER A 29 37.30 3.56 -18.73
N GLY A 30 37.52 4.88 -18.75
CA GLY A 30 36.54 5.85 -18.22
C GLY A 30 35.20 5.79 -18.96
N PHE A 31 35.21 5.65 -20.29
CA PHE A 31 33.98 5.43 -21.06
C PHE A 31 33.31 4.10 -20.73
N GLY A 32 34.09 3.03 -20.51
CA GLY A 32 33.57 1.74 -20.08
C GLY A 32 32.79 1.85 -18.76
N THR A 33 33.41 2.42 -17.73
CA THR A 33 32.76 2.63 -16.43
C THR A 33 31.54 3.54 -16.53
N PHE A 34 31.61 4.61 -17.32
CA PHE A 34 30.47 5.51 -17.52
C PHE A 34 29.30 4.83 -18.25
N SER A 35 29.60 4.04 -19.27
CA SER A 35 28.60 3.26 -20.00
C SER A 35 27.91 2.22 -19.11
N GLU A 36 28.68 1.53 -18.26
CA GLU A 36 28.16 0.58 -17.29
C GLU A 36 27.26 1.28 -16.27
N ALA A 37 27.68 2.41 -15.72
CA ALA A 37 26.88 3.21 -14.78
C ALA A 37 25.56 3.68 -15.41
N ILE A 38 25.58 4.17 -16.66
CA ILE A 38 24.35 4.55 -17.40
C ILE A 38 23.43 3.34 -17.56
N THR A 39 23.99 2.19 -17.94
CA THR A 39 23.20 0.98 -18.18
C THR A 39 22.53 0.51 -16.89
N ASN A 40 23.27 0.48 -15.78
CA ASN A 40 22.74 0.10 -14.47
C ASN A 40 21.66 1.09 -14.01
N GLN A 41 21.89 2.39 -14.18
CA GLN A 41 20.89 3.41 -13.82
C GLN A 41 19.61 3.28 -14.66
N ALA A 42 19.75 3.01 -15.96
CA ALA A 42 18.61 2.79 -16.85
C ALA A 42 17.81 1.53 -16.45
N GLN A 43 18.49 0.46 -16.05
CA GLN A 43 17.83 -0.75 -15.56
C GLN A 43 17.06 -0.51 -14.25
N ILE A 44 17.67 0.18 -13.28
CA ILE A 44 17.01 0.53 -11.99
C ILE A 44 15.77 1.39 -12.25
N GLN A 45 15.88 2.40 -13.11
CA GLN A 45 14.74 3.25 -13.48
C GLN A 45 13.65 2.48 -14.22
N ALA A 46 14.02 1.54 -15.10
CA ALA A 46 13.05 0.73 -15.81
C ALA A 46 12.25 -0.18 -14.87
N VAL A 47 12.85 -0.67 -13.78
CA VAL A 47 12.12 -1.42 -12.74
C VAL A 47 11.16 -0.48 -12.01
N SER A 48 11.65 0.64 -11.47
CA SER A 48 10.83 1.59 -10.72
C SER A 48 9.65 2.18 -11.51
N ILE A 49 9.79 2.38 -12.82
CA ILE A 49 8.70 2.88 -13.69
C ILE A 49 7.64 1.80 -13.95
N ASN A 50 8.05 0.53 -14.01
CA ASN A 50 7.13 -0.57 -14.30
C ASN A 50 6.53 -1.19 -13.05
N GLU A 51 7.07 -0.91 -11.88
CA GLU A 51 6.55 -1.41 -10.62
C GLU A 51 5.41 -0.52 -10.14
N ARG A 52 4.27 -1.13 -9.82
CA ARG A 52 3.08 -0.40 -9.37
C ARG A 52 2.24 -1.30 -8.48
N ILE A 53 1.92 -0.79 -7.30
CA ILE A 53 1.17 -1.52 -6.29
C ILE A 53 -0.14 -0.78 -6.00
N GLU A 54 -1.21 -1.53 -5.76
CA GLU A 54 -2.52 -1.01 -5.39
C GLU A 54 -3.05 -1.76 -4.16
N PHE A 55 -3.70 -1.02 -3.27
CA PHE A 55 -4.40 -1.57 -2.13
C PHE A 55 -5.87 -1.79 -2.51
N ASP A 56 -6.39 -2.95 -2.17
CA ASP A 56 -7.79 -3.33 -2.40
C ASP A 56 -8.54 -3.38 -1.05
N ASP A 57 -9.44 -4.34 -0.90
CA ASP A 57 -10.25 -4.53 0.30
C ASP A 57 -9.40 -4.83 1.54
N TRP A 58 -9.88 -4.32 2.67
CA TRP A 58 -9.31 -4.56 3.99
C TRP A 58 -10.38 -5.00 4.99
N THR A 59 -9.95 -5.64 6.07
CA THR A 59 -10.82 -6.16 7.12
C THR A 59 -10.09 -6.12 8.46
N PHE A 60 -10.71 -5.51 9.46
CA PHE A 60 -10.18 -5.55 10.83
C PHE A 60 -10.41 -6.91 11.47
N GLU A 61 -9.38 -7.44 12.13
CA GLU A 61 -9.45 -8.68 12.87
C GLU A 61 -9.19 -8.40 14.35
N GLY A 62 -10.28 -8.13 15.07
CA GLY A 62 -10.19 -7.80 16.49
C GLY A 62 -9.69 -6.37 16.71
N THR A 63 -8.82 -6.19 17.70
CA THR A 63 -8.42 -4.87 18.21
C THR A 63 -6.96 -4.55 17.96
N SER A 64 -6.20 -5.38 17.26
CA SER A 64 -4.75 -5.19 17.04
C SER A 64 -4.28 -5.62 15.67
N SER A 65 -5.16 -6.24 14.88
CA SER A 65 -4.77 -6.88 13.64
C SER A 65 -5.63 -6.41 12.46
N LEU A 66 -5.01 -6.29 11.30
CA LEU A 66 -5.61 -5.84 10.05
C LEU A 66 -5.23 -6.83 8.96
N ARG A 67 -6.21 -7.23 8.15
CA ARG A 67 -5.96 -7.91 6.88
C ARG A 67 -6.23 -6.96 5.73
N ILE A 68 -5.33 -6.90 4.76
CA ILE A 68 -5.49 -6.09 3.58
C ILE A 68 -4.98 -6.80 2.35
N ASN A 69 -5.76 -6.71 1.27
CA ASN A 69 -5.37 -7.22 -0.02
C ASN A 69 -4.54 -6.17 -0.75
N VAL A 70 -3.41 -6.60 -1.28
CA VAL A 70 -2.48 -5.74 -2.02
C VAL A 70 -2.16 -6.40 -3.35
N THR A 71 -2.39 -5.70 -4.45
CA THR A 71 -2.22 -6.23 -5.81
C THR A 71 -1.03 -5.58 -6.52
N ASN A 72 -0.18 -6.42 -7.14
CA ASN A 72 0.87 -5.96 -8.04
C ASN A 72 0.27 -5.73 -9.43
N ILE A 73 -0.03 -4.47 -9.73
CA ILE A 73 -0.54 -4.02 -11.03
C ILE A 73 0.59 -3.53 -11.96
N GLY A 74 1.84 -3.69 -11.53
CA GLY A 74 3.05 -3.40 -12.30
C GLY A 74 3.39 -4.50 -13.30
N GLY A 75 4.38 -4.24 -14.14
CA GLY A 75 4.94 -5.20 -15.09
C GLY A 75 6.14 -6.00 -14.57
N THR A 76 6.54 -5.80 -13.31
CA THR A 76 7.72 -6.42 -12.69
C THR A 76 7.34 -7.28 -11.50
N SER A 77 7.99 -8.44 -11.38
CA SER A 77 7.86 -9.32 -10.22
C SER A 77 8.76 -8.86 -9.07
N ILE A 78 8.23 -8.87 -7.85
CA ILE A 78 8.98 -8.54 -6.62
C ILE A 78 9.33 -9.84 -5.92
N MET A 79 10.62 -10.12 -5.74
CA MET A 79 11.05 -11.41 -5.17
C MET A 79 10.78 -11.45 -3.66
N VAL A 80 10.26 -12.57 -3.17
CA VAL A 80 9.87 -12.71 -1.74
C VAL A 80 11.09 -12.55 -0.81
N LYS A 81 12.28 -12.94 -1.27
CA LYS A 81 13.54 -12.73 -0.55
C LYS A 81 13.89 -11.26 -0.29
N ASP A 82 13.29 -10.34 -1.05
CA ASP A 82 13.53 -8.90 -0.94
C ASP A 82 12.42 -8.22 -0.11
N PHE A 83 11.47 -8.98 0.46
CA PHE A 83 10.40 -8.45 1.31
C PHE A 83 10.92 -7.89 2.63
N ASP A 84 12.03 -8.42 3.13
CA ASP A 84 12.77 -7.85 4.27
C ASP A 84 13.33 -6.44 3.99
N HIS A 85 13.30 -6.00 2.73
CA HIS A 85 13.72 -4.66 2.29
C HIS A 85 12.54 -3.76 1.92
N MET A 86 11.31 -4.19 2.20
CA MET A 86 10.11 -3.37 2.05
C MET A 86 9.81 -2.67 3.35
N ASP A 87 9.36 -1.42 3.25
CA ASP A 87 8.90 -0.66 4.40
C ASP A 87 7.39 -0.65 4.41
N LEU A 88 6.79 -1.19 5.48
CA LEU A 88 5.36 -1.03 5.75
C LEU A 88 5.20 -0.10 6.95
N ILE A 89 4.52 1.02 6.73
CA ILE A 89 4.27 2.02 7.76
C ILE A 89 2.77 2.10 8.00
N VAL A 90 2.37 1.90 9.24
CA VAL A 90 0.97 1.99 9.68
C VAL A 90 0.79 3.23 10.54
N SER A 91 -0.25 4.01 10.22
CA SER A 91 -0.77 5.08 11.05
C SER A 91 -2.08 4.63 11.70
N TYR A 92 -2.13 4.69 13.02
CA TYR A 92 -3.28 4.23 13.80
C TYR A 92 -3.46 5.07 15.07
N ASN A 93 -4.67 5.08 15.62
CA ASN A 93 -4.99 5.69 16.90
C ASN A 93 -5.09 4.61 17.98
N ASP A 94 -4.38 4.76 19.10
CA ASP A 94 -4.38 3.83 20.24
C ASP A 94 -5.48 4.14 21.29
N GLY A 95 -6.44 4.99 20.95
CA GLY A 95 -7.47 5.55 21.83
C GLY A 95 -7.01 6.80 22.62
N TYR A 96 -5.71 7.11 22.60
CA TYR A 96 -5.13 8.26 23.30
C TYR A 96 -4.40 9.24 22.37
N SER A 97 -3.73 8.71 21.35
CA SER A 97 -2.90 9.49 20.42
C SER A 97 -2.67 8.75 19.11
N ASP A 98 -2.47 9.52 18.04
CA ASP A 98 -2.07 8.98 16.75
C ASP A 98 -0.62 8.49 16.81
N LYS A 99 -0.39 7.27 16.31
CA LYS A 99 0.90 6.60 16.24
C LYS A 99 1.24 6.30 14.79
N ASN A 100 2.54 6.35 14.49
CA ASN A 100 3.10 5.89 13.23
C ASN A 100 4.18 4.86 13.55
N GLU A 101 4.05 3.65 13.02
CA GLU A 101 4.92 2.53 13.32
C GLU A 101 5.43 1.87 12.03
N TRP A 102 6.71 1.51 12.04
CA TRP A 102 7.36 0.78 10.96
C TRP A 102 7.29 -0.70 11.29
N LEU A 103 6.67 -1.48 10.42
CA LEU A 103 6.50 -2.91 10.60
C LEU A 103 7.54 -3.67 9.79
N THR A 104 8.20 -4.60 10.46
CA THR A 104 9.15 -5.51 9.81
C THR A 104 8.40 -6.71 9.26
N TYR A 105 8.82 -7.21 8.10
CA TYR A 105 8.31 -8.47 7.57
C TYR A 105 8.73 -9.61 8.49
N ASP A 106 7.77 -10.36 9.03
CA ASP A 106 8.05 -11.54 9.86
C ASP A 106 7.00 -12.63 9.60
N GLN A 107 7.34 -13.55 8.70
CA GLN A 107 6.49 -14.71 8.41
C GLN A 107 6.46 -15.76 9.54
N THR A 108 7.34 -15.63 10.55
CA THR A 108 7.39 -16.53 11.70
C THR A 108 6.59 -16.02 12.90
N GLU A 109 6.06 -14.79 12.82
CA GLU A 109 5.19 -14.18 13.82
C GLU A 109 5.84 -14.11 15.21
N THR A 110 7.15 -13.82 15.25
CA THR A 110 7.95 -13.77 16.49
C THR A 110 8.19 -12.37 17.01
N SER A 111 8.09 -11.37 16.13
CA SER A 111 8.25 -9.97 16.44
C SER A 111 7.01 -9.42 17.13
N ASP A 112 7.18 -8.38 17.95
CA ASP A 112 6.07 -7.77 18.70
C ASP A 112 5.03 -7.10 17.79
N SER A 113 5.49 -6.37 16.76
CA SER A 113 4.65 -5.79 15.70
C SER A 113 5.26 -6.18 14.36
N TYR A 114 4.46 -6.73 13.45
CA TYR A 114 4.96 -7.26 12.18
C TYR A 114 3.90 -7.24 11.09
N TRP A 115 4.36 -7.48 9.88
CA TRP A 115 3.49 -7.89 8.80
C TRP A 115 3.96 -9.21 8.18
N SER A 116 3.00 -10.01 7.74
CA SER A 116 3.24 -11.32 7.12
C SER A 116 2.28 -11.53 5.95
N ILE A 117 2.56 -12.53 5.12
CA ILE A 117 1.64 -12.94 4.07
C ILE A 117 0.78 -14.08 4.61
N ASN A 118 -0.53 -13.91 4.58
CA ASN A 118 -1.46 -14.97 4.91
C ASN A 118 -1.75 -15.82 3.66
N ARG A 119 -2.11 -15.18 2.54
CA ARG A 119 -2.52 -15.86 1.30
C ARG A 119 -2.07 -15.12 0.05
N VAL A 120 -2.04 -15.84 -1.06
CA VAL A 120 -1.75 -15.31 -2.39
C VAL A 120 -2.88 -15.73 -3.33
N PHE A 121 -3.36 -14.78 -4.11
CA PHE A 121 -4.38 -14.96 -5.12
C PHE A 121 -3.82 -14.53 -6.48
N PHE A 122 -4.22 -15.24 -7.52
CA PHE A 122 -4.03 -14.79 -8.90
C PHE A 122 -5.41 -14.61 -9.51
N ARG A 123 -5.74 -13.37 -9.91
CA ARG A 123 -7.03 -13.02 -10.54
C ARG A 123 -8.25 -13.53 -9.74
N ASN A 124 -8.26 -13.27 -8.44
CA ASN A 124 -9.31 -13.68 -7.51
C ASN A 124 -9.50 -15.21 -7.38
N GLN A 125 -8.52 -16.01 -7.79
CA GLN A 125 -8.48 -17.45 -7.53
C GLN A 125 -7.37 -17.76 -6.52
N ASN A 126 -7.68 -18.65 -5.58
CA ASN A 126 -6.69 -19.09 -4.59
C ASN A 126 -5.52 -19.79 -5.29
N GLY A 127 -4.32 -19.30 -4.98
CA GLY A 127 -3.07 -19.87 -5.47
C GLY A 127 -2.31 -18.92 -6.38
N ASP A 128 -1.05 -19.27 -6.55
CA ASP A 128 -0.08 -18.64 -7.43
C ASP A 128 0.12 -19.58 -8.63
N LEU A 129 -0.07 -19.06 -9.83
CA LEU A 129 -0.04 -19.84 -11.07
C LEU A 129 1.22 -19.58 -11.91
N ILE A 130 2.05 -18.61 -11.53
CA ILE A 130 3.19 -18.18 -12.34
C ILE A 130 4.51 -18.53 -11.64
N ASN A 131 4.72 -18.09 -10.39
CA ASN A 131 5.96 -18.28 -9.64
C ASN A 131 5.72 -18.56 -8.14
N PRO A 132 5.25 -19.79 -7.81
CA PRO A 132 4.75 -20.16 -6.50
C PRO A 132 5.53 -19.59 -5.31
N ILE A 133 4.91 -18.66 -4.62
CA ILE A 133 5.36 -18.13 -3.34
C ILE A 133 5.33 -19.24 -2.30
N LYS A 134 6.51 -19.58 -1.78
CA LYS A 134 6.70 -20.52 -0.68
C LYS A 134 7.09 -19.75 0.58
N LEU A 135 6.17 -19.74 1.56
CA LEU A 135 6.30 -18.99 2.82
C LEU A 135 6.88 -19.81 3.98
N SER A 136 7.16 -21.10 3.79
CA SER A 136 7.70 -21.97 4.84
C SER A 136 8.98 -22.70 4.42
N GLY A 137 9.94 -22.79 5.34
CA GLY A 137 11.27 -23.35 5.08
C GLY A 137 12.10 -22.43 4.18
N ASP A 138 12.59 -22.95 3.05
CA ASP A 138 13.29 -22.13 2.06
C ASP A 138 12.31 -21.16 1.37
N ILE A 139 12.32 -19.90 1.79
CA ILE A 139 11.52 -18.82 1.18
C ILE A 139 11.95 -18.63 -0.28
N ARG A 140 11.01 -18.81 -1.21
CA ARG A 140 11.21 -18.72 -2.66
C ARG A 140 9.94 -18.25 -3.36
N GLY A 141 10.08 -17.83 -4.61
CA GLY A 141 9.00 -17.30 -5.43
C GLY A 141 9.10 -15.79 -5.60
N GLY A 142 8.10 -15.21 -6.23
CA GLY A 142 8.00 -13.78 -6.47
C GLY A 142 6.54 -13.39 -6.55
N TRP A 143 6.26 -12.18 -6.09
CA TRP A 143 4.96 -11.55 -6.25
C TRP A 143 4.88 -10.98 -7.66
N ASP A 144 4.23 -11.74 -8.53
CA ASP A 144 4.19 -11.48 -9.96
C ASP A 144 3.10 -10.46 -10.33
N PRO A 145 3.15 -9.88 -11.54
CA PRO A 145 2.07 -9.06 -12.08
C PRO A 145 0.70 -9.75 -12.06
N ASP A 146 -0.34 -8.99 -11.73
CA ASP A 146 -1.74 -9.44 -11.54
C ASP A 146 -1.96 -10.38 -10.33
N GLU A 147 -0.98 -10.52 -9.44
CA GLU A 147 -1.13 -11.26 -8.19
C GLU A 147 -1.48 -10.34 -7.03
N THR A 148 -2.34 -10.85 -6.16
CA THR A 148 -2.80 -10.19 -4.94
C THR A 148 -2.28 -10.96 -3.74
N ILE A 149 -1.60 -10.29 -2.82
CA ILE A 149 -1.23 -10.86 -1.52
C ILE A 149 -2.21 -10.37 -0.46
N GLU A 150 -2.70 -11.28 0.37
CA GLU A 150 -3.40 -10.95 1.62
C GLU A 150 -2.34 -10.72 2.68
N MET A 151 -2.07 -9.46 2.96
CA MET A 151 -1.18 -9.03 4.02
C MET A 151 -1.90 -9.10 5.36
N HIS A 152 -1.26 -9.73 6.33
CA HIS A 152 -1.66 -9.68 7.73
C HIS A 152 -0.74 -8.72 8.47
N ILE A 153 -1.33 -7.76 9.16
CA ILE A 153 -0.65 -6.77 9.98
C ILE A 153 -1.08 -7.04 11.42
N ASP A 154 -0.11 -7.16 12.32
CA ASP A 154 -0.34 -7.35 13.74
C ASP A 154 0.51 -6.37 14.56
N LEU A 155 -0.14 -5.73 15.54
CA LEU A 155 0.46 -4.73 16.40
C LEU A 155 0.43 -5.20 17.86
N ASN A 156 1.49 -4.91 18.62
CA ASN A 156 1.54 -5.24 20.06
C ASN A 156 0.63 -4.34 20.93
N THR A 157 -0.19 -3.49 20.33
CA THR A 157 -1.08 -2.57 21.04
C THR A 157 -2.50 -2.71 20.55
N VAL A 158 -3.42 -2.39 21.45
CA VAL A 158 -4.82 -2.20 21.08
C VAL A 158 -4.93 -0.92 20.25
N VAL A 159 -5.54 -1.06 19.09
CA VAL A 159 -5.84 -0.01 18.13
C VAL A 159 -7.34 0.27 18.21
N ASP A 160 -7.66 1.55 18.35
CA ASP A 160 -9.04 2.06 18.29
C ASP A 160 -9.48 2.20 16.82
N SER A 161 -8.62 2.81 15.99
CA SER A 161 -8.84 2.92 14.55
C SER A 161 -7.53 2.92 13.76
N PHE A 162 -7.55 2.32 12.58
CA PHE A 162 -6.45 2.45 11.61
C PHE A 162 -6.77 3.60 10.65
N GLU A 163 -5.79 4.46 10.38
CA GLU A 163 -6.00 5.68 9.59
C GLU A 163 -5.39 5.56 8.20
N TYR A 164 -4.12 5.14 8.14
CA TYR A 164 -3.34 5.18 6.91
C TYR A 164 -2.35 4.03 6.86
N LEU A 165 -2.15 3.51 5.66
CA LEU A 165 -1.15 2.50 5.37
C LEU A 165 -0.26 2.97 4.24
N THR A 166 1.04 2.81 4.40
CA THR A 166 2.04 3.08 3.35
C THR A 166 2.91 1.85 3.17
N LEU A 167 3.04 1.42 1.93
CA LEU A 167 3.98 0.37 1.54
C LEU A 167 5.01 0.96 0.58
N VAL A 168 6.29 0.75 0.88
CA VAL A 168 7.41 1.13 0.03
C VAL A 168 8.13 -0.14 -0.40
N THR A 169 8.27 -0.32 -1.70
CA THR A 169 8.92 -1.49 -2.27
C THR A 169 10.45 -1.34 -2.33
N PRO A 170 11.23 -2.41 -2.59
CA PRO A 170 12.68 -2.31 -2.63
C PRO A 170 13.20 -1.40 -3.75
N ALA A 171 12.40 -1.19 -4.80
CA ALA A 171 12.69 -0.24 -5.88
C ALA A 171 12.32 1.21 -5.53
N GLY A 172 11.80 1.46 -4.33
CA GLY A 172 11.39 2.78 -3.84
C GLY A 172 10.02 3.25 -4.35
N VAL A 173 9.21 2.35 -4.92
CA VAL A 173 7.82 2.67 -5.31
C VAL A 173 6.96 2.70 -4.06
N GLN A 174 6.15 3.74 -3.93
CA GLN A 174 5.28 3.94 -2.78
C GLN A 174 3.83 3.73 -3.20
N ALA A 175 3.09 2.96 -2.40
CA ALA A 175 1.65 2.87 -2.45
C ALA A 175 1.09 3.29 -1.09
N HIS A 176 -0.11 3.88 -1.11
CA HIS A 176 -0.78 4.30 0.10
C HIS A 176 -2.27 3.96 0.06
N SER A 177 -2.85 3.74 1.23
CA SER A 177 -4.29 3.56 1.40
C SER A 177 -4.77 4.27 2.66
N SER A 178 -5.83 5.06 2.55
CA SER A 178 -6.56 5.53 3.72
C SER A 178 -7.49 4.40 4.19
N LEU A 179 -7.28 3.92 5.41
CA LEU A 179 -8.06 2.82 5.99
C LEU A 179 -9.37 3.31 6.62
N THR A 180 -9.89 4.44 6.10
CA THR A 180 -11.20 4.98 6.50
C THR A 180 -12.22 4.55 5.47
N LYS A 181 -13.36 4.02 5.91
CA LYS A 181 -14.45 3.66 4.98
C LYS A 181 -14.88 4.92 4.23
N GLU A 182 -14.91 4.86 2.90
CA GLU A 182 -15.38 6.00 2.09
C GLU A 182 -16.86 6.27 2.30
N TYR A 183 -17.64 5.20 2.48
CA TYR A 183 -19.06 5.27 2.74
C TYR A 183 -19.55 4.03 3.47
N GLU A 184 -20.72 4.12 4.08
CA GLU A 184 -21.47 2.99 4.62
C GLU A 184 -22.94 3.11 4.22
N CYS A 185 -23.63 1.99 4.05
CA CYS A 185 -25.05 1.98 3.77
C CYS A 185 -25.76 0.87 4.52
N GLY A 186 -27.04 1.07 4.79
CA GLY A 186 -27.83 0.09 5.51
C GLY A 186 -29.31 0.41 5.51
N VAL A 187 -30.00 -0.28 6.41
CA VAL A 187 -31.44 -0.19 6.58
C VAL A 187 -31.77 -0.01 8.05
N SER A 188 -32.69 0.91 8.34
CA SER A 188 -33.19 1.13 9.69
C SER A 188 -34.70 1.31 9.67
N THR A 189 -35.35 0.94 10.78
CA THR A 189 -36.81 0.96 10.88
C THR A 189 -37.24 1.84 12.03
N VAL A 190 -38.06 2.85 11.74
CA VAL A 190 -38.81 3.57 12.80
C VAL A 190 -40.04 2.75 13.12
N LEU A 191 -40.12 2.26 14.35
CA LEU A 191 -41.21 1.42 14.82
C LEU A 191 -42.52 2.21 14.97
N VAL A 192 -43.64 1.51 14.84
CA VAL A 192 -44.96 2.06 15.09
C VAL A 192 -45.03 2.74 16.47
N GLY A 193 -45.54 3.97 16.50
CA GLY A 193 -45.69 4.75 17.73
C GLY A 193 -44.43 5.48 18.22
N THR A 194 -43.26 5.28 17.61
CA THR A 194 -42.06 6.10 17.85
C THR A 194 -41.85 7.13 16.74
N THR A 195 -41.06 8.16 17.00
CA THR A 195 -40.72 9.20 16.01
C THR A 195 -39.24 9.26 15.71
N ILE A 196 -38.44 8.41 16.34
CA ILE A 196 -36.97 8.46 16.29
C ILE A 196 -36.45 7.03 16.15
N VAL A 197 -35.44 6.86 15.31
CA VAL A 197 -34.55 5.70 15.31
C VAL A 197 -33.10 6.19 15.31
N THR A 198 -32.29 5.64 16.20
CA THR A 198 -30.84 5.84 16.21
C THR A 198 -30.21 4.80 15.30
N VAL A 199 -29.43 5.25 14.33
CA VAL A 199 -28.69 4.43 13.37
C VAL A 199 -27.23 4.41 13.79
N THR A 200 -26.75 3.27 14.24
CA THR A 200 -25.33 3.04 14.50
C THR A 200 -24.61 2.73 13.19
N HIS A 201 -23.43 3.29 13.02
CA HIS A 201 -22.58 3.09 11.85
C HIS A 201 -21.11 2.95 12.26
N GLU A 202 -20.30 2.43 11.35
CA GLU A 202 -18.89 2.08 11.49
C GLU A 202 -18.01 2.83 10.46
N LEU A 203 -18.41 4.05 10.09
CA LEU A 203 -17.61 4.96 9.25
C LEU A 203 -16.34 5.49 9.95
N ASP A 204 -16.22 5.28 11.28
CA ASP A 204 -15.12 5.72 12.15
C ASP A 204 -14.83 7.23 12.11
N ARG A 205 -15.79 8.00 11.59
CA ARG A 205 -15.80 9.47 11.55
C ARG A 205 -17.23 9.97 11.46
N ALA A 206 -17.44 11.23 11.80
CA ALA A 206 -18.72 11.88 11.55
C ALA A 206 -18.94 12.03 10.04
N PRO A 207 -20.06 11.52 9.49
CA PRO A 207 -20.31 11.63 8.06
C PRO A 207 -20.52 13.08 7.66
N ILE A 208 -19.90 13.45 6.54
CA ILE A 208 -20.04 14.76 5.90
C ILE A 208 -21.36 14.80 5.12
N ASN A 209 -21.80 13.65 4.61
CA ASN A 209 -23.03 13.52 3.85
C ASN A 209 -23.86 12.34 4.40
N VAL A 210 -25.13 12.61 4.72
CA VAL A 210 -26.09 11.59 5.16
C VAL A 210 -27.29 11.63 4.24
N GLN A 211 -27.49 10.55 3.49
CA GLN A 211 -28.62 10.36 2.59
C GLN A 211 -29.58 9.34 3.17
N VAL A 212 -30.84 9.72 3.34
CA VAL A 212 -31.89 8.86 3.89
C VAL A 212 -33.09 8.87 2.97
N THR A 213 -33.56 7.68 2.59
CA THR A 213 -34.69 7.48 1.67
C THR A 213 -35.67 6.49 2.28
N SER A 214 -36.95 6.87 2.39
CA SER A 214 -37.98 5.93 2.84
C SER A 214 -38.27 4.87 1.78
N ALA A 215 -38.47 3.63 2.22
CA ALA A 215 -38.81 2.53 1.31
C ALA A 215 -40.23 2.64 0.72
N THR A 216 -41.09 3.41 1.39
CA THR A 216 -42.46 3.67 0.99
C THR A 216 -42.71 5.17 0.93
N GLU A 217 -43.73 5.57 0.18
CA GLU A 217 -44.16 6.97 0.13
C GLU A 217 -44.66 7.42 1.50
N LEU A 218 -43.98 8.40 2.08
CA LEU A 218 -44.34 8.97 3.37
C LEU A 218 -45.32 10.12 3.21
N LYS A 219 -46.37 10.12 4.03
CA LYS A 219 -47.31 11.25 4.18
C LYS A 219 -46.89 12.23 5.29
N THR A 220 -45.65 12.15 5.73
CA THR A 220 -45.08 12.94 6.82
C THR A 220 -43.66 13.33 6.46
N GLU A 221 -43.21 14.45 7.00
CA GLU A 221 -41.81 14.90 6.87
C GLU A 221 -40.90 14.04 7.74
N TYR A 222 -39.66 13.88 7.30
CA TYR A 222 -38.58 13.25 8.03
C TYR A 222 -37.30 14.08 7.86
N TRP A 223 -36.40 14.01 8.84
CA TRP A 223 -35.09 14.67 8.79
C TRP A 223 -34.05 13.84 9.54
N VAL A 224 -32.78 14.18 9.33
CA VAL A 224 -31.65 13.61 10.05
C VAL A 224 -31.17 14.63 11.07
N ASP A 225 -30.84 14.17 12.28
CA ASP A 225 -30.27 14.99 13.35
C ASP A 225 -29.21 14.18 14.14
N GLN A 226 -28.49 14.84 15.05
CA GLN A 226 -27.51 14.23 15.95
C GLN A 226 -26.46 13.38 15.21
N VAL A 227 -25.94 13.90 14.10
CA VAL A 227 -24.89 13.23 13.31
C VAL A 227 -23.57 13.26 14.10
N GLY A 228 -23.21 12.13 14.69
CA GLY A 228 -21.98 11.89 15.41
C GLY A 228 -21.02 10.96 14.66
N SER A 229 -19.91 10.58 15.30
CA SER A 229 -18.90 9.68 14.73
C SER A 229 -19.32 8.21 14.69
N GLU A 230 -20.28 7.82 15.52
CA GLU A 230 -20.73 6.42 15.66
C GLU A 230 -22.21 6.23 15.34
N SER A 231 -22.99 7.32 15.25
CA SER A 231 -24.41 7.24 14.99
C SER A 231 -25.01 8.53 14.47
N PHE A 232 -26.20 8.42 13.87
CA PHE A 232 -27.09 9.55 13.59
C PHE A 232 -28.54 9.15 13.89
N GLU A 233 -29.43 10.14 13.98
CA GLU A 233 -30.85 9.89 14.23
C GLU A 233 -31.70 10.24 13.02
N ILE A 234 -32.67 9.38 12.70
CA ILE A 234 -33.73 9.67 11.74
C ILE A 234 -35.00 10.01 12.52
N HIS A 235 -35.54 11.20 12.27
CA HIS A 235 -36.74 11.73 12.91
C HIS A 235 -37.93 11.74 11.95
N LEU A 236 -39.11 11.44 12.46
CA LEU A 236 -40.41 11.59 11.77
C LEU A 236 -41.23 12.68 12.47
N ALA A 237 -41.85 13.56 11.68
CA ALA A 237 -42.71 14.62 12.23
C ALA A 237 -43.94 14.09 13.00
N ASN A 238 -44.43 12.89 12.64
CA ASN A 238 -45.59 12.27 13.28
C ASN A 238 -45.31 10.80 13.59
N LYS A 239 -45.97 10.28 14.64
CA LYS A 239 -45.94 8.85 14.98
C LYS A 239 -46.56 8.04 13.84
N PRO A 240 -45.84 7.11 13.23
CA PRO A 240 -46.37 6.33 12.12
C PRO A 240 -47.34 5.28 12.66
N THR A 241 -48.32 4.91 11.83
CA THR A 241 -49.32 3.88 12.16
C THR A 241 -48.85 2.46 11.81
N ILE A 242 -47.72 2.36 11.11
CA ILE A 242 -47.03 1.14 10.70
C ILE A 242 -45.52 1.38 10.82
N ASP A 243 -44.72 0.33 10.85
CA ASP A 243 -43.27 0.46 10.81
C ASP A 243 -42.82 1.10 9.49
N VAL A 244 -41.89 2.05 9.57
CA VAL A 244 -41.34 2.79 8.42
C VAL A 244 -39.89 2.39 8.22
N LEU A 245 -39.60 1.80 7.06
CA LEU A 245 -38.26 1.39 6.68
C LEU A 245 -37.55 2.52 5.92
N PHE A 246 -36.31 2.79 6.29
CA PHE A 246 -35.42 3.75 5.66
C PHE A 246 -34.16 3.06 5.15
N TYR A 247 -33.83 3.31 3.89
CA TYR A 247 -32.50 3.08 3.34
C TYR A 247 -31.63 4.29 3.63
N TRP A 248 -30.42 4.06 4.09
CA TRP A 248 -29.48 5.13 4.36
C TRP A 248 -28.12 4.85 3.73
N ARG A 249 -27.43 5.93 3.37
CA ARG A 249 -26.03 5.96 2.92
C ARG A 249 -25.35 7.15 3.58
N ILE A 250 -24.16 6.93 4.11
CA ILE A 250 -23.33 7.95 4.76
C ILE A 250 -21.93 7.97 4.14
N GLU A 251 -21.30 9.14 4.10
CA GLU A 251 -19.95 9.38 3.53
C GLU A 251 -19.14 10.36 4.41
#